data_AF-A0A318U980-F1
#
_entry.id   AF-A0A318U980-F1
#
_cell.length_a   1.000
_cell.length_b   1.000
_cell.length_c   1.000
_cell.angle_alpha   90.00
_cell.angle_beta   90.00
_cell.angle_gamma   90.00
#
_symmetry.space_group_name_H-M   'P 1'
#
loop_
_entity.id
_entity.type
_entity.pdbx_description
1 polymer ?
#
loop_
_entity_poly.entity_id
_entity_poly.type
_entity_poly.pdbx_seq_one_letter_code
_entity_poly.pdbx_strand_id
1 'polypeptide(L)'
;MKRKDLESMNDIASMIRDREMAELAKLNLRRLRLEAERQKITQDVQAAWKAGGDNLMSARAAESFEKWAQMRHAQIDDLMANLQPLIDAQKQRTAAATGRHRNLGEIARQLLEERQKAKEKRL
;
A
#
# COMPACT_ATOMS: atom_id res chain seq x y z
N MET A 1 31.46 13.80 -12.84
CA MET A 1 30.82 12.51 -12.53
C MET A 1 30.96 11.58 -13.74
N LYS A 2 31.38 10.32 -13.57
CA LYS A 2 31.58 9.39 -14.69
C LYS A 2 30.27 8.65 -15.00
N ARG A 3 30.09 8.18 -16.24
CA ARG A 3 28.88 7.45 -16.69
C ARG A 3 28.55 6.24 -15.81
N LYS A 4 29.59 5.51 -15.41
CA LYS A 4 29.47 4.35 -14.50
C LYS A 4 28.90 4.73 -13.13
N ASP A 5 29.20 5.92 -12.65
CA ASP A 5 28.70 6.43 -11.37
C ASP A 5 27.19 6.73 -11.48
N LEU A 6 26.75 7.33 -12.60
CA LEU A 6 25.34 7.61 -12.89
C LEU A 6 24.50 6.36 -13.07
N GLU A 7 25.00 5.37 -13.81
CA GLU A 7 24.33 4.08 -13.98
C GLU A 7 24.17 3.38 -12.63
N SER A 8 25.23 3.35 -11.80
CA SER A 8 25.16 2.79 -10.45
C SER A 8 24.15 3.52 -9.55
N MET A 9 24.09 4.85 -9.62
CA MET A 9 23.10 5.64 -8.88
C MET A 9 21.67 5.38 -9.36
N ASN A 10 21.48 5.19 -10.66
CA ASN A 10 20.18 4.87 -11.24
C ASN A 10 19.69 3.48 -10.80
N ASP A 11 20.59 2.49 -10.77
CA ASP A 11 20.29 1.14 -10.29
C ASP A 11 19.88 1.15 -8.81
N ILE A 12 20.65 1.87 -7.97
CA ILE A 12 20.31 2.05 -6.54
C ILE A 12 18.95 2.75 -6.41
N ALA A 13 18.67 3.78 -7.19
CA ALA A 13 17.41 4.49 -7.15
C ALA A 13 16.22 3.60 -7.57
N SER A 14 16.42 2.73 -8.57
CA SER A 14 15.43 1.74 -8.98
C SER A 14 15.14 0.73 -7.86
N MET A 15 16.18 0.19 -7.22
CA MET A 15 16.02 -0.72 -6.08
C MET A 15 15.28 -0.07 -4.91
N ILE A 16 15.60 1.18 -4.59
CA ILE A 16 14.91 1.93 -3.53
C ILE A 16 13.45 2.13 -3.91
N ARG A 17 13.15 2.56 -5.14
CA ARG A 17 11.76 2.70 -5.62
C ARG A 17 10.98 1.40 -5.45
N ASP A 18 11.55 0.28 -5.89
CA ASP A 18 10.87 -1.01 -5.85
C ASP A 18 10.63 -1.48 -4.41
N ARG A 19 11.59 -1.24 -3.51
CA ARG A 19 11.43 -1.48 -2.08
C ARG A 19 10.29 -0.65 -1.50
N GLU A 20 10.27 0.66 -1.75
CA GLU A 20 9.24 1.54 -1.19
C GLU A 20 7.84 1.18 -1.72
N MET A 21 7.74 0.81 -3.01
CA MET A 21 6.50 0.30 -3.62
C MET A 21 6.03 -1.01 -2.98
N ALA A 22 6.95 -1.95 -2.71
CA ALA A 22 6.63 -3.21 -2.06
C ALA A 22 6.13 -3.00 -0.62
N GLU A 23 6.76 -2.10 0.14
CA GLU A 23 6.28 -1.75 1.49
C GLU A 23 4.90 -1.08 1.45
N LEU A 24 4.65 -0.19 0.48
CA LEU A 24 3.32 0.38 0.29
C LEU A 24 2.27 -0.70 -0.03
N ALA A 25 2.60 -1.65 -0.89
CA ALA A 25 1.73 -2.77 -1.24
C ALA A 25 1.39 -3.64 -0.01
N LYS A 26 2.36 -3.92 0.86
CA LYS A 26 2.13 -4.67 2.12
C LYS A 26 1.15 -3.94 3.04
N LEU A 27 1.31 -2.63 3.22
CA LEU A 27 0.41 -1.83 4.06
C LEU A 27 -1.01 -1.80 3.48
N ASN A 28 -1.15 -1.61 2.16
CA ASN A 28 -2.45 -1.65 1.50
C ASN A 28 -3.11 -3.03 1.59
N LEU A 29 -2.33 -4.11 1.45
CA LEU A 29 -2.86 -5.48 1.63
C LEU A 29 -3.35 -5.71 3.06
N ARG A 30 -2.63 -5.20 4.07
CA ARG A 30 -3.07 -5.27 5.46
C ARG A 30 -4.39 -4.53 5.67
N ARG A 31 -4.55 -3.35 5.06
CA ARG A 31 -5.81 -2.60 5.10
C ARG A 31 -6.96 -3.37 4.44
N LEU A 32 -6.73 -3.92 3.24
CA LEU A 32 -7.73 -4.72 2.53
C LEU A 32 -8.19 -5.95 3.32
N ARG A 33 -7.26 -6.60 4.05
CA ARG A 33 -7.62 -7.73 4.93
C ARG A 33 -8.54 -7.32 6.07
N LEU A 34 -8.29 -6.16 6.69
CA LEU A 34 -9.15 -5.61 7.75
C LEU A 34 -10.54 -5.24 7.20
N GLU A 35 -10.59 -4.63 6.02
CA GLU A 35 -11.86 -4.32 5.33
C GLU A 35 -12.65 -5.60 4.99
N ALA A 36 -11.98 -6.63 4.49
CA ALA A 36 -12.59 -7.93 4.20
C ALA A 36 -13.09 -8.63 5.48
N GLU A 37 -12.32 -8.59 6.57
CA GLU A 37 -12.74 -9.12 7.87
C GLU A 37 -14.00 -8.40 8.37
N ARG A 38 -14.03 -7.07 8.29
CA ARG A 38 -15.20 -6.25 8.63
C ARG A 38 -16.43 -6.67 7.83
N GLN A 39 -16.30 -6.79 6.51
CA GLN A 39 -17.42 -7.23 5.65
C GLN A 39 -17.91 -8.62 6.01
N LYS A 40 -16.99 -9.56 6.27
CA LYS A 40 -17.34 -10.92 6.67
C LYS A 40 -18.13 -10.94 7.98
N ILE A 41 -17.68 -10.21 8.99
CA ILE A 41 -18.40 -10.11 10.28
C ILE A 41 -19.82 -9.57 10.06
N THR A 42 -19.99 -8.54 9.22
CA THR A 42 -21.32 -8.01 8.90
C THR A 42 -22.23 -9.06 8.24
N GLN A 43 -21.69 -9.86 7.30
CA GLN A 43 -22.44 -10.95 6.67
C GLN A 43 -22.81 -12.04 7.68
N ASP A 44 -21.88 -12.41 8.56
CA ASP A 44 -22.09 -13.43 9.60
C ASP A 44 -23.17 -12.97 10.59
N VAL A 45 -23.20 -11.69 10.97
CA VAL A 45 -24.24 -11.12 11.86
C VAL A 45 -25.61 -11.19 11.20
N GLN A 46 -25.71 -10.84 9.92
CA GLN A 46 -26.98 -10.94 9.17
C GLN A 46 -27.45 -12.39 9.07
N ALA A 47 -26.55 -13.34 8.85
CA ALA A 47 -26.87 -14.76 8.81
C ALA A 47 -27.33 -15.28 10.19
N ALA A 48 -26.66 -14.87 11.27
CA ALA A 48 -27.04 -15.22 12.63
C ALA A 48 -28.43 -14.70 13.00
N TRP A 49 -28.76 -13.46 12.63
CA TRP A 49 -30.09 -12.88 12.84
C TRP A 49 -31.19 -13.61 12.08
N LYS A 50 -30.93 -14.00 10.83
CA LYS A 50 -31.88 -14.82 10.05
C LYS A 50 -32.13 -16.18 10.72
N ALA A 51 -31.06 -16.86 11.16
CA ALA A 51 -31.18 -18.15 11.85
C ALA A 51 -31.82 -18.03 13.26
N GLY A 52 -31.67 -16.87 13.90
CA GLY A 52 -32.24 -16.57 15.22
C GLY A 52 -33.75 -16.36 15.23
N GLY A 53 -34.38 -16.17 14.06
CA GLY A 53 -35.82 -15.87 13.96
C GLY A 53 -36.73 -17.01 14.39
N ASP A 54 -36.25 -18.26 14.33
CA ASP A 54 -37.10 -19.44 14.48
C ASP A 54 -37.23 -19.94 15.93
N ASN A 55 -36.33 -19.55 16.85
CA ASN A 55 -36.45 -19.88 18.26
C ASN A 55 -35.68 -18.93 19.20
N LEU A 56 -36.19 -18.82 20.45
CA LEU A 56 -35.69 -17.89 21.47
C LEU A 56 -34.20 -18.11 21.84
N MET A 57 -33.72 -19.36 21.84
CA MET A 57 -32.33 -19.67 22.17
C MET A 57 -31.37 -19.17 21.09
N SER A 58 -31.76 -19.29 19.82
CA SER A 58 -30.99 -18.82 18.67
C SER A 58 -31.04 -17.30 18.55
N ALA A 59 -32.17 -16.67 18.90
CA ALA A 59 -32.26 -15.21 19.00
C ALA A 59 -31.27 -14.64 20.04
N ARG A 60 -31.21 -15.23 21.24
CA ARG A 60 -30.26 -14.81 22.29
C ARG A 60 -28.79 -15.01 21.89
N ALA A 61 -28.50 -16.08 21.15
CA ALA A 61 -27.18 -16.31 20.59
C ALA A 61 -26.82 -15.26 19.52
N ALA A 62 -27.76 -14.90 18.64
CA ALA A 62 -27.58 -13.85 17.64
C ALA A 62 -27.31 -12.47 18.26
N GLU A 63 -28.05 -12.09 19.31
CA GLU A 63 -27.79 -10.85 20.06
C GLU A 63 -26.40 -10.82 20.70
N SER A 64 -25.96 -11.94 21.27
CA SER A 64 -24.64 -12.05 21.89
C SER A 64 -23.53 -11.93 20.84
N PHE A 65 -23.74 -12.55 19.67
CA PHE A 65 -22.82 -12.46 18.54
C PHE A 65 -22.76 -11.04 17.97
N GLU A 66 -23.88 -10.32 17.89
CA GLU A 66 -23.88 -8.92 17.46
C GLU A 66 -23.06 -8.03 18.40
N LYS A 67 -23.19 -8.19 19.72
CA LYS A 67 -22.38 -7.43 20.69
C LYS A 67 -20.89 -7.69 20.49
N TRP A 68 -20.51 -8.95 20.28
CA TRP A 68 -19.12 -9.29 19.94
C TRP A 68 -18.68 -8.64 18.63
N ALA A 69 -19.53 -8.67 17.60
CA ALA A 69 -19.25 -8.10 16.29
C ALA A 69 -19.05 -6.58 16.36
N GLN A 70 -19.86 -5.86 17.15
CA GLN A 70 -19.72 -4.42 17.39
C GLN A 70 -18.36 -4.10 18.04
N MET A 71 -17.95 -4.86 19.05
CA MET A 71 -16.62 -4.70 19.67
C MET A 71 -15.50 -4.99 18.66
N ARG A 72 -15.66 -6.02 17.83
CA ARG A 72 -14.65 -6.36 16.82
C ARG A 72 -14.57 -5.31 15.72
N HIS A 73 -15.69 -4.72 15.31
CA HIS A 73 -15.74 -3.59 14.38
C HIS A 73 -14.98 -2.38 14.93
N ALA A 74 -15.20 -2.01 16.18
CA ALA A 74 -14.47 -0.91 16.81
C ALA A 74 -12.95 -1.18 16.83
N GLN A 75 -12.53 -2.40 17.17
CA GLN A 75 -11.11 -2.78 17.11
C GLN A 75 -10.53 -2.70 15.69
N ILE A 76 -11.28 -3.12 14.67
CA ILE A 76 -10.85 -3.03 13.27
C ILE A 76 -10.71 -1.55 12.86
N ASP A 77 -11.66 -0.71 13.24
CA ASP A 77 -11.64 0.72 12.93
C ASP A 77 -10.42 1.40 13.59
N ASP A 78 -10.10 1.07 14.84
CA ASP A 78 -8.88 1.53 15.52
C ASP A 78 -7.60 1.05 14.82
N LEU A 79 -7.56 -0.21 14.38
CA LEU A 79 -6.42 -0.75 13.63
C LEU A 79 -6.26 -0.05 12.28
N MET A 80 -7.36 0.25 11.59
CA MET A 80 -7.35 1.00 10.32
C MET A 80 -6.90 2.45 10.53
N ALA A 81 -7.39 3.11 11.57
CA ALA A 81 -6.98 4.46 11.94
C ALA A 81 -5.47 4.54 12.22
N ASN A 82 -4.91 3.56 12.93
CA ASN A 82 -3.48 3.47 13.19
C ASN A 82 -2.65 3.12 11.93
N LEU A 83 -3.23 2.40 10.98
CA LEU A 83 -2.55 2.02 9.74
C LEU A 83 -2.51 3.14 8.70
N GLN A 84 -3.53 4.00 8.68
CA GLN A 84 -3.65 5.10 7.73
C GLN A 84 -2.44 6.06 7.70
N PRO A 85 -1.92 6.58 8.84
CA PRO A 85 -0.75 7.46 8.82
C PRO A 85 0.51 6.75 8.30
N LEU A 86 0.64 5.43 8.53
CA LEU A 86 1.75 4.65 7.99
C LEU A 86 1.67 4.54 6.47
N ILE A 87 0.47 4.32 5.92
CA ILE A 87 0.21 4.31 4.48
C ILE A 87 0.56 5.67 3.88
N ASP A 88 0.12 6.77 4.49
CA ASP A 88 0.34 8.10 3.93
C ASP A 88 1.81 8.52 3.98
N ALA A 89 2.52 8.21 5.08
CA ALA A 89 3.97 8.38 5.15
C ALA A 89 4.70 7.54 4.07
N GLN A 90 4.27 6.29 3.87
CA GLN A 90 4.86 5.40 2.88
C GLN A 90 4.57 5.86 1.43
N LYS A 91 3.39 6.41 1.15
CA LYS A 91 3.08 7.04 -0.14
C LYS A 91 4.03 8.20 -0.45
N GLN A 92 4.32 9.05 0.54
CA GLN A 92 5.27 10.16 0.37
C GLN A 92 6.68 9.64 0.04
N ARG A 93 7.17 8.62 0.76
CA ARG A 93 8.47 7.98 0.49
C ARG A 93 8.53 7.37 -0.90
N THR A 94 7.46 6.67 -1.29
CA THR A 94 7.32 6.04 -2.60
C THR A 94 7.32 7.08 -3.73
N ALA A 95 6.58 8.18 -3.55
CA ALA A 95 6.57 9.29 -4.50
C ALA A 95 7.96 9.93 -4.63
N ALA A 96 8.65 10.17 -3.51
CA ALA A 96 10.00 10.71 -3.51
C ALA A 96 11.00 9.77 -4.21
N ALA A 97 10.96 8.47 -3.93
CA ALA A 97 11.82 7.47 -4.56
C ALA A 97 11.56 7.38 -6.08
N THR A 98 10.30 7.39 -6.48
CA THR A 98 9.89 7.39 -7.89
C THR A 98 10.37 8.65 -8.62
N GLY A 99 10.21 9.82 -7.99
CA GLY A 99 10.70 11.08 -8.53
C GLY A 99 12.21 11.11 -8.68
N ARG A 100 12.97 10.63 -7.69
CA ARG A 100 14.45 10.54 -7.75
C ARG A 100 14.91 9.63 -8.89
N HIS A 101 14.31 8.44 -9.04
CA HIS A 101 14.63 7.53 -10.13
C HIS A 101 14.32 8.16 -11.50
N ARG A 102 13.16 8.83 -11.64
CA ARG A 102 12.81 9.53 -12.88
C ARG A 102 13.84 10.63 -13.24
N ASN A 103 14.19 11.47 -12.28
CA ASN A 103 15.14 12.56 -12.49
C ASN A 103 16.52 12.04 -12.89
N LEU A 104 17.00 10.96 -12.25
CA LEU A 104 18.27 10.33 -12.64
C LEU A 104 18.20 9.76 -14.06
N GLY A 105 17.08 9.15 -14.44
CA GLY A 105 16.86 8.68 -15.82
C GLY A 105 16.81 9.82 -16.85
N GLU A 106 16.28 10.99 -16.49
CA GLU A 106 16.31 12.19 -17.35
C GLU A 106 17.73 12.75 -17.51
N ILE A 107 18.48 12.86 -16.41
CA ILE A 107 19.89 13.31 -16.44
C ILE A 107 20.76 12.34 -17.26
N ALA A 108 20.57 11.03 -17.08
CA ALA A 108 21.32 10.02 -17.83
C ALA A 108 21.06 10.12 -19.35
N ARG A 109 19.81 10.38 -19.76
CA ARG A 109 19.44 10.62 -21.16
C ARG A 109 20.09 11.89 -21.73
N GLN A 110 20.00 13.01 -21.02
CA GLN A 110 20.61 14.27 -21.44
C GLN A 110 22.13 14.13 -21.67
N LEU A 111 22.84 13.46 -20.77
CA LEU A 111 24.28 13.24 -20.89
C LEU A 111 24.66 12.33 -22.08
N LEU A 112 23.78 11.40 -22.45
CA LEU A 112 23.95 10.57 -23.65
C LEU A 112 23.80 11.41 -24.92
N GLU A 113 22.77 12.26 -24.98
CA GLU A 113 22.52 13.16 -26.11
C GLU A 113 23.64 14.19 -26.29
N GLU A 114 24.10 14.83 -25.22
CA GLU A 114 25.21 15.78 -25.26
C GLU A 114 26.50 15.14 -25.80
N ARG A 115 26.76 13.89 -25.42
CA ARG A 115 27.92 13.14 -25.93
C ARG A 115 27.77 12.75 -27.40
N GLN A 116 26.57 12.39 -27.86
CA GLN A 116 26.32 12.12 -29.27
C GLN A 116 26.57 13.39 -30.10
N LYS A 117 25.99 14.53 -29.70
CA LYS A 117 26.23 15.83 -30.33
C LYS A 117 27.71 16.21 -30.33
N ALA A 118 28.45 15.93 -29.25
CA ALA A 118 29.88 16.20 -29.17
C ALA A 118 30.73 15.29 -30.06
N LYS A 119 30.28 14.06 -30.34
CA LYS A 119 30.94 13.15 -31.31
C LYS A 119 30.66 13.59 -32.74
N GLU A 120 29.42 13.96 -33.05
CA GLU A 120 29.02 14.45 -34.38
C GLU A 120 29.74 15.73 -34.77
N LYS A 121 29.98 16.66 -33.83
CA LYS A 121 30.77 17.89 -34.08
C LYS A 121 32.26 17.67 -34.30
N ARG A 122 32.78 16.47 -34.01
CA ARG A 122 34.22 16.12 -34.14
C ARG A 122 34.51 15.32 -35.42
N LEU A 123 33.47 14.91 -36.14
CA LEU A 123 33.52 14.29 -37.47
C LEU A 123 33.30 15.37 -38.53
#